data_AF-A0A1Y4JUM9-F1
#
_entry.id   AF-A0A1Y4JUM9-F1
#
_cell.length_a   1.000
_cell.length_b   1.000
_cell.length_c   1.000
_cell.angle_alpha   90.00
_cell.angle_beta   90.00
_cell.angle_gamma   90.00
#
_symmetry.space_group_name_H-M   'P 1'
#
loop_
_entity.id
_entity.type
_entity.pdbx_description
1 polymer ?
#
loop_
_entity_poly.entity_id
_entity_poly.type
_entity_poly.pdbx_seq_one_letter_code
_entity_poly.pdbx_strand_id
1 'polypeptide(L)'
;MENYMAKAADAFLTGRPYGIRLDFKHKGFALFNYNMNELGNHLPGRLETLPLEDFDVEDIPLCGERIVRKENITDIFFYDEKSNPYSDNRVDMKKLKAYNKYIYPLSLILNRNL
;
A
#
# COMPACT_ATOMS: atom_id res chain seq x y z
N MET A 1 -2.23 -16.61 -23.86
CA MET A 1 -3.09 -15.65 -23.12
C MET A 1 -2.82 -15.68 -21.60
N GLU A 2 -2.10 -16.69 -21.07
CA GLU A 2 -1.71 -16.80 -19.64
C GLU A 2 -0.78 -15.69 -19.09
N ASN A 3 -0.14 -14.88 -19.93
CA ASN A 3 0.90 -13.95 -19.46
C ASN A 3 0.41 -12.50 -19.17
N TYR A 4 -0.85 -12.14 -19.44
CA TYR A 4 -1.32 -10.78 -19.13
C TYR A 4 -1.81 -10.66 -17.68
N MET A 5 -2.53 -11.66 -17.17
CA MET A 5 -3.05 -11.64 -15.80
C MET A 5 -1.94 -11.76 -14.77
N ALA A 6 -0.94 -12.62 -15.00
CA ALA A 6 0.23 -12.72 -14.15
C ALA A 6 1.01 -11.39 -14.10
N LYS A 7 1.19 -10.72 -15.26
CA LYS A 7 1.81 -9.38 -15.31
C LYS A 7 0.98 -8.32 -14.61
N ALA A 8 -0.34 -8.34 -14.74
CA ALA A 8 -1.21 -7.39 -14.05
C ALA A 8 -1.18 -7.61 -12.53
N ALA A 9 -1.15 -8.86 -12.07
CA ALA A 9 -1.00 -9.20 -10.67
C ALA A 9 0.37 -8.75 -10.12
N ASP A 10 1.46 -9.06 -10.83
CA ASP A 10 2.81 -8.61 -10.44
C ASP A 10 2.92 -7.09 -10.39
N ALA A 11 2.40 -6.39 -11.42
CA ALA A 11 2.36 -4.93 -11.44
C ALA A 11 1.51 -4.34 -10.32
N PHE A 12 0.42 -5.01 -9.92
CA PHE A 12 -0.38 -4.61 -8.77
C PHE A 12 0.40 -4.79 -7.47
N LEU A 13 0.95 -5.98 -7.23
CA LEU A 13 1.65 -6.32 -5.99
C LEU A 13 2.91 -5.48 -5.76
N THR A 14 3.60 -5.10 -6.84
CA THR A 14 4.85 -4.34 -6.76
C THR A 14 4.66 -2.85 -6.93
N GLY A 15 3.78 -2.42 -7.83
CA GLY A 15 3.61 -1.01 -8.20
C GLY A 15 2.53 -0.25 -7.42
N ARG A 16 1.63 -0.96 -6.73
CA ARG A 16 0.53 -0.34 -5.98
C ARG A 16 0.80 -0.42 -4.48
N PRO A 17 0.29 0.55 -3.69
CA PRO A 17 0.45 0.51 -2.24
C PRO A 17 -0.19 -0.74 -1.65
N TYR A 18 0.63 -1.61 -1.03
CA TYR A 18 0.15 -2.61 -0.10
C TYR A 18 -0.19 -1.97 1.23
N GLY A 19 0.58 -0.97 1.63
CA GLY A 19 0.34 -0.19 2.80
C GLY A 19 1.08 1.13 2.83
N ILE A 20 0.89 1.83 3.94
CA ILE A 20 1.58 3.06 4.30
C ILE A 20 2.09 2.95 5.73
N ARG A 21 3.35 3.33 5.94
CA ARG A 21 3.95 3.48 7.26
C ARG A 21 3.94 4.95 7.63
N LEU A 22 3.44 5.27 8.80
CA LEU A 22 3.40 6.62 9.36
C LEU A 22 4.37 6.69 10.54
N ASP A 23 5.30 7.64 10.49
CA ASP A 23 6.22 7.94 11.57
C ASP A 23 5.87 9.31 12.16
N PHE A 24 5.16 9.30 13.28
CA PHE A 24 4.73 10.51 13.99
C PHE A 24 5.90 11.25 14.67
N LYS A 25 7.01 10.55 14.96
CA LYS A 25 8.18 11.17 15.57
C LYS A 25 8.94 11.99 14.54
N HIS A 26 9.12 11.45 13.34
CA HIS A 26 9.81 12.12 12.24
C HIS A 26 8.89 12.92 11.33
N LYS A 27 7.57 12.89 11.56
CA LYS A 27 6.54 13.55 10.75
C LYS A 27 6.68 13.22 9.26
N GLY A 28 6.79 11.93 8.99
CA GLY A 28 6.95 11.43 7.63
C GLY A 28 6.27 10.10 7.42
N PHE A 29 6.16 9.70 6.17
CA PHE A 29 5.51 8.45 5.80
C PHE A 29 6.29 7.70 4.73
N ALA A 30 6.02 6.41 4.57
CA ALA A 30 6.52 5.63 3.44
C ALA A 30 5.40 4.76 2.88
N LEU A 31 5.14 4.86 1.57
CA LEU A 31 4.34 3.83 0.88
C LEU A 31 5.20 2.60 0.64
N PHE A 32 4.60 1.43 0.81
CA PHE A 32 5.27 0.17 0.56
C PHE A 32 4.37 -0.79 -0.22
N ASN A 33 5.02 -1.63 -1.02
CA ASN A 33 4.38 -2.65 -1.82
C ASN A 33 4.28 -3.99 -1.05
N TYR A 34 3.76 -5.02 -1.71
CA TYR A 34 3.54 -6.33 -1.07
C TYR A 34 4.84 -6.98 -0.55
N ASN A 35 5.99 -6.66 -1.15
CA ASN A 35 7.30 -7.13 -0.73
C ASN A 35 7.87 -6.35 0.45
N MET A 36 7.09 -5.45 1.06
CA MET A 36 7.50 -4.56 2.16
C MET A 36 8.64 -3.63 1.73
N ASN A 37 8.64 -3.23 0.46
CA ASN A 37 9.66 -2.40 -0.17
C ASN A 37 9.02 -1.20 -0.90
N GLU A 38 9.84 -0.30 -1.44
CA GLU A 38 9.39 0.83 -2.25
C GLU A 38 8.50 0.38 -3.43
N LEU A 39 7.55 1.23 -3.82
CA LEU A 39 6.69 0.95 -4.97
C LEU A 39 7.53 0.76 -6.24
N GLY A 40 7.25 -0.30 -6.99
CA GLY A 40 8.00 -0.76 -8.16
C GLY A 40 9.20 -1.67 -7.86
N ASN A 41 9.57 -1.88 -6.58
CA ASN A 41 10.69 -2.75 -6.24
C ASN A 41 10.26 -4.21 -6.06
N HIS A 42 10.83 -5.13 -6.84
CA HIS A 42 10.50 -6.56 -6.79
C HIS A 42 11.25 -7.33 -5.70
N LEU A 43 12.20 -6.70 -5.00
CA LEU A 43 12.98 -7.35 -3.95
C LEU A 43 12.29 -7.23 -2.58
N PRO A 44 12.41 -8.25 -1.71
CA PRO A 44 11.97 -8.15 -0.32
C PRO A 44 12.65 -6.99 0.40
N GLY A 45 11.87 -6.25 1.20
CA GLY A 45 12.32 -5.11 1.98
C GLY A 45 12.00 -5.24 3.48
N ARG A 46 12.29 -4.17 4.21
CA ARG A 46 11.92 -3.98 5.61
C ARG A 46 11.36 -2.57 5.77
N LEU A 47 10.23 -2.44 6.44
CA LEU A 47 9.56 -1.14 6.56
C LEU A 47 10.41 -0.12 7.33
N GLU A 48 11.19 -0.59 8.30
CA GLU A 48 12.05 0.26 9.15
C GLU A 48 13.19 0.91 8.36
N THR A 49 13.51 0.39 7.18
CA THR A 49 14.61 0.89 6.35
C THR A 49 14.14 1.74 5.17
N LEU A 50 12.82 1.89 4.99
CA LEU A 50 12.28 2.66 3.88
C LEU A 50 12.55 4.16 4.07
N PRO A 51 12.84 4.89 2.98
CA PRO A 51 12.96 6.33 3.05
C PRO A 51 11.60 6.93 3.42
N LEU A 52 11.61 7.88 4.37
CA LEU A 52 10.43 8.65 4.73
C LEU A 52 10.29 9.85 3.79
N GLU A 53 9.08 10.05 3.29
CA GLU A 53 8.63 11.26 2.62
C GLU A 53 8.08 12.24 3.67
N ASP A 54 8.44 13.51 3.57
CA ASP A 54 7.94 14.56 4.46
C ASP A 54 6.45 14.83 4.18
N PHE A 55 5.60 14.71 5.20
CA PHE A 55 4.17 15.02 5.11
C PHE A 55 3.56 15.20 6.50
N ASP A 56 2.51 16.00 6.61
CA ASP A 56 1.76 16.06 7.85
C ASP A 56 0.95 14.78 8.04
N VAL A 57 1.53 13.81 8.75
CA VAL A 57 0.94 12.48 8.96
C VAL A 57 -0.42 12.54 9.68
N GLU A 58 -0.76 13.66 10.31
CA GLU A 58 -2.07 13.89 10.93
C GLU A 58 -3.19 14.02 9.88
N ASP A 59 -2.87 14.45 8.66
CA ASP A 59 -3.82 14.55 7.54
C ASP A 59 -4.07 13.21 6.84
N ILE A 60 -3.21 12.19 7.09
CA ILE A 60 -3.31 10.90 6.41
C ILE A 60 -4.46 10.07 7.02
N PRO A 61 -5.39 9.53 6.21
CA PRO A 61 -6.47 8.70 6.71
C PRO A 61 -5.96 7.44 7.42
N LEU A 62 -6.31 7.29 8.69
CA LEU A 62 -5.93 6.13 9.51
C LEU A 62 -6.89 4.94 9.29
N CYS A 63 -7.19 4.61 8.04
CA CYS A 63 -8.09 3.52 7.66
C CYS A 63 -7.45 2.56 6.66
N GLY A 64 -7.72 1.27 6.83
CA GLY A 64 -7.23 0.20 5.99
C GLY A 64 -7.85 -1.14 6.39
N GLU A 65 -7.44 -2.21 5.72
CA GLU A 65 -7.83 -3.59 6.05
C GLU A 65 -7.24 -4.04 7.38
N ARG A 66 -5.96 -3.70 7.64
CA ARG A 66 -5.28 -4.00 8.90
C ARG A 66 -4.44 -2.82 9.34
N ILE A 67 -4.44 -2.53 10.64
CA ILE A 67 -3.65 -1.44 11.22
C ILE A 67 -2.81 -1.99 12.37
N VAL A 68 -1.51 -1.75 12.34
CA VAL A 68 -0.55 -2.13 13.38
C VAL A 68 0.04 -0.85 13.97
N ARG A 69 -0.08 -0.68 15.29
CA ARG A 69 0.43 0.49 16.01
C ARG A 69 1.52 0.08 16.97
N LYS A 70 2.65 0.79 16.94
CA LYS A 70 3.77 0.61 17.86
C LYS A 70 4.45 1.94 18.14
N GLU A 71 4.33 2.43 19.37
CA GLU A 71 4.90 3.72 19.79
C GLU A 71 4.49 4.86 18.84
N ASN A 72 5.44 5.45 18.13
CA ASN A 72 5.24 6.55 17.17
C ASN A 72 5.07 6.05 15.72
N ILE A 73 4.95 4.74 15.51
CA ILE A 73 4.77 4.13 14.20
C ILE A 73 3.36 3.59 14.07
N THR A 74 2.71 3.88 12.95
CA THR A 74 1.49 3.20 12.53
C THR A 74 1.65 2.67 11.11
N ASP A 75 1.59 1.35 10.96
CA ASP A 75 1.57 0.68 9.67
C ASP A 75 0.11 0.35 9.30
N ILE A 76 -0.35 0.82 8.15
CA ILE A 76 -1.69 0.59 7.63
C ILE A 76 -1.55 -0.26 6.37
N PHE A 77 -2.27 -1.37 6.31
CA PHE A 77 -2.32 -2.29 5.18
C PHE A 77 -3.69 -2.16 4.51
N PHE A 78 -3.70 -2.04 3.18
CA PHE A 78 -4.92 -1.79 2.40
C PHE A 78 -5.60 -3.05 1.88
N TYR A 79 -4.91 -4.18 1.93
CA TYR A 79 -5.44 -5.51 1.67
C TYR A 79 -4.60 -6.57 2.40
N ASP A 80 -5.04 -7.81 2.34
CA ASP A 80 -4.38 -9.02 2.83
C ASP A 80 -4.55 -10.14 1.79
N GLU A 81 -4.12 -11.36 2.11
CA GLU A 81 -4.25 -12.51 1.20
C GLU A 81 -5.70 -12.76 0.74
N LYS A 82 -6.70 -12.48 1.58
CA LYS A 82 -8.11 -12.75 1.28
C LYS A 82 -8.75 -11.62 0.48
N SER A 83 -8.34 -10.38 0.74
CA SER A 83 -8.84 -9.16 0.12
C SER A 83 -7.99 -8.69 -1.08
N ASN A 84 -6.90 -9.38 -1.40
CA ASN A 84 -6.12 -9.15 -2.62
C ASN A 84 -7.01 -9.32 -3.87
N PRO A 85 -7.14 -8.29 -4.73
CA PRO A 85 -7.95 -8.37 -5.93
C PRO A 85 -7.41 -9.31 -7.02
N TYR A 86 -6.17 -9.79 -6.91
CA TYR A 86 -5.53 -10.67 -7.88
C TYR A 86 -5.23 -12.09 -7.37
N SER A 87 -5.85 -12.52 -6.26
CA SER A 87 -5.58 -13.82 -5.59
C SER A 87 -5.84 -15.07 -6.45
N ASP A 88 -6.75 -15.03 -7.43
CA ASP A 88 -7.32 -16.23 -8.06
C ASP A 88 -7.11 -16.29 -9.59
N ASN A 89 -5.94 -15.85 -10.08
CA ASN A 89 -5.62 -15.76 -11.53
C ASN A 89 -6.64 -14.94 -12.36
N ARG A 90 -7.49 -14.16 -11.69
CA ARG A 90 -8.48 -13.25 -12.26
C ARG A 90 -8.57 -12.03 -11.34
N VAL A 91 -9.00 -10.91 -11.91
CA VAL A 91 -9.27 -9.71 -11.12
C VAL A 91 -10.66 -9.79 -10.47
N ASP A 92 -10.72 -9.67 -9.15
CA ASP A 92 -11.96 -9.48 -8.41
C ASP A 92 -12.27 -7.98 -8.30
N MET A 93 -13.25 -7.53 -9.08
CA MET A 93 -13.66 -6.12 -9.14
C MET A 93 -14.25 -5.61 -7.82
N LYS A 94 -14.82 -6.47 -6.98
CA LYS A 94 -15.36 -6.06 -5.67
C LYS A 94 -14.21 -5.79 -4.71
N LYS A 95 -13.22 -6.67 -4.66
CA LYS A 95 -11.99 -6.48 -3.87
C LYS A 95 -11.22 -5.25 -4.34
N LEU A 96 -11.08 -5.06 -5.67
CA LEU A 96 -10.42 -3.89 -6.24
C LEU A 96 -11.14 -2.59 -5.89
N LYS A 97 -12.48 -2.59 -5.94
CA LYS A 97 -13.29 -1.45 -5.52
C LYS A 97 -13.14 -1.16 -4.03
N ALA A 98 -13.05 -2.19 -3.18
CA ALA A 98 -12.82 -2.03 -1.75
C ALA A 98 -11.44 -1.41 -1.47
N TYR A 99 -10.39 -1.95 -2.09
CA TYR A 99 -9.04 -1.39 -2.06
C TYR A 99 -9.01 0.08 -2.49
N ASN A 100 -9.65 0.42 -3.61
CA ASN A 100 -9.68 1.79 -4.12
C ASN A 100 -10.41 2.80 -3.20
N LYS A 101 -11.25 2.35 -2.25
CA LYS A 101 -11.83 3.26 -1.24
C LYS A 101 -10.77 3.85 -0.31
N TYR A 102 -9.66 3.15 -0.09
CA TYR A 102 -8.53 3.65 0.70
C TYR A 102 -7.58 4.47 -0.16
N ILE A 103 -7.27 4.00 -1.38
CA ILE A 103 -6.27 4.62 -2.24
C ILE A 103 -6.71 5.96 -2.80
N TYR A 104 -7.98 6.11 -3.19
CA TYR A 104 -8.45 7.35 -3.83
C TYR A 104 -8.35 8.58 -2.91
N PRO A 105 -8.82 8.55 -1.64
CA PRO A 105 -8.59 9.66 -0.73
C PRO A 105 -7.10 9.94 -0.49
N LEU A 106 -6.30 8.87 -0.33
CA LEU A 106 -4.86 8.99 -0.11
C LEU A 106 -4.14 9.64 -1.30
N SER A 107 -4.53 9.31 -2.53
CA SER A 107 -3.95 9.88 -3.74
C SER A 107 -4.22 11.38 -3.86
N LEU A 108 -5.40 11.83 -3.42
CA LEU A 108 -5.76 13.25 -3.37
C LEU A 108 -4.94 14.00 -2.33
N ILE A 109 -4.80 13.42 -1.13
CA ILE A 109 -4.06 14.01 -0.01
C ILE A 109 -2.56 14.12 -0.32
N LEU A 110 -1.99 13.08 -0.90
CA LEU A 110 -0.58 13.07 -1.33
C LEU A 110 -0.35 13.73 -2.69
N ASN A 111 -1.40 14.25 -3.35
CA ASN A 111 -1.36 14.86 -4.67
C ASN A 111 -0.55 14.06 -5.71
N ARG A 112 -0.77 12.74 -5.79
CA ARG A 112 -0.06 11.85 -6.72
C ARG A 112 -0.90 10.68 -7.20
N ASN A 113 -0.61 10.17 -8.39
CA ASN A 113 -1.27 8.99 -8.93
C ASN A 113 -0.78 7.75 -8.18
N LEU A 114 -1.69 7.08 -7.48
CA LEU A 114 -1.44 5.86 -6.72
C LEU A 114 -2.17 4.67 -7.30
#